data_AF-A0A961V8N1-F1
#
_entry.id   AF-A0A961V8N1-F1
#
_cell.length_a   1.000
_cell.length_b   1.000
_cell.length_c   1.000
_cell.angle_alpha   90.00
_cell.angle_beta   90.00
_cell.angle_gamma   90.00
#
_symmetry.space_group_name_H-M   'P 1'
#
loop_
_entity.id
_entity.type
_entity.pdbx_description
1 polymer ?
#
loop_
_entity_poly.entity_id
_entity_poly.type
_entity_poly.pdbx_seq_one_letter_code
_entity_poly.pdbx_strand_id
1 'polypeptide(L)'
;CQFSFACDGRPERITDMGSWKKAQDVAKRMVEDQADTFIAEVGSATHYHATYVRPRWARRMTQTDKIGRHIFYNTRNGGWS
;
A
#
# COMPACT_ATOMS: atom_id res chain seq x y z
N CYS A 1 0.69 9.74 9.04
CA CYS A 1 1.18 9.94 7.67
C CYS A 1 0.77 8.76 6.81
N GLN A 2 0.60 8.95 5.50
CA GLN A 2 0.21 7.86 4.58
C GLN A 2 1.36 6.87 4.34
N PHE A 3 2.59 7.36 4.26
CA PHE A 3 3.80 6.54 4.15
C PHE A 3 4.66 6.72 5.39
N SER A 4 5.19 5.64 5.94
CA SER A 4 5.98 5.68 7.19
C SER A 4 7.33 6.37 6.99
N PHE A 5 8.00 6.12 5.86
CA PHE A 5 9.30 6.72 5.56
C PHE A 5 9.22 8.26 5.49
N ALA A 6 8.07 8.81 5.10
CA ALA A 6 7.88 10.25 5.02
C ALA A 6 7.76 10.93 6.40
N CYS A 7 7.64 10.16 7.48
CA CYS A 7 7.41 10.67 8.83
C CYS A 7 8.22 9.96 9.92
N ASP A 8 9.25 9.21 9.54
CA ASP A 8 10.14 8.56 10.49
C ASP A 8 11.24 9.50 11.03
N GLY A 9 11.28 10.74 10.53
CA GLY A 9 12.24 11.78 10.92
C GLY A 9 13.65 11.54 10.36
N ARG A 10 13.82 10.60 9.44
CA ARG A 10 15.10 10.29 8.81
C ARG A 10 15.22 11.03 7.47
N PRO A 11 16.42 11.53 7.11
CA PRO A 11 16.63 12.07 5.79
C PRO A 11 16.35 11.02 4.71
N GLU A 12 15.68 11.39 3.63
CA GLU A 12 15.39 10.54 2.47
C GLU A 12 16.65 10.30 1.60
N ARG A 13 17.74 9.86 2.23
CA ARG A 13 18.98 9.44 1.56
C ARG A 13 18.97 7.93 1.40
N ILE A 14 18.87 7.49 0.16
CA ILE A 14 18.94 6.07 -0.19
C ILE A 14 20.38 5.58 -0.15
N THR A 15 20.66 4.60 0.71
CA THR A 15 21.98 3.96 0.83
C THR A 15 21.97 2.52 0.30
N ASP A 16 20.82 1.84 0.34
CA ASP A 16 20.62 0.52 -0.26
C ASP A 16 20.15 0.66 -1.72
N MET A 17 21.11 0.69 -2.63
CA MET A 17 20.86 0.81 -4.06
C MET A 17 20.17 -0.43 -4.66
N GLY A 18 20.32 -1.61 -4.05
CA GLY A 18 19.68 -2.83 -4.51
C GLY A 18 18.17 -2.78 -4.28
N SER A 19 17.76 -2.45 -3.06
CA SER A 19 16.35 -2.24 -2.71
C SER A 19 15.74 -1.08 -3.49
N TRP A 20 16.49 -0.01 -3.72
CA TRP A 20 16.04 1.14 -4.51
C TRP A 20 15.75 0.78 -5.97
N LYS A 21 16.66 0.04 -6.60
CA LYS A 21 16.44 -0.44 -7.98
C LYS A 21 15.19 -1.32 -8.04
N LYS A 22 15.04 -2.26 -7.11
CA LYS A 22 13.85 -3.12 -7.04
C LYS A 22 12.55 -2.32 -6.87
N ALA A 23 12.55 -1.31 -6.01
CA ALA A 23 11.38 -0.46 -5.80
C ALA A 23 11.00 0.32 -7.07
N GLN A 24 12.00 0.89 -7.77
CA GLN A 24 11.78 1.58 -9.05
C GLN A 24 11.28 0.63 -10.15
N ASP A 25 11.85 -0.59 -10.25
CA ASP A 25 11.43 -1.57 -11.25
C ASP A 25 9.96 -1.97 -11.06
N VAL A 26 9.52 -2.18 -9.81
CA VAL A 26 8.11 -2.46 -9.48
C VAL A 26 7.22 -1.27 -9.83
N ALA A 27 7.64 -0.05 -9.44
CA ALA A 27 6.88 1.16 -9.74
C ALA A 27 6.71 1.38 -11.25
N LYS A 28 7.78 1.20 -12.02
CA LYS A 28 7.77 1.34 -13.48
C LYS A 28 6.81 0.33 -14.13
N ARG A 29 6.89 -0.96 -13.76
CA ARG A 29 6.00 -2.00 -14.29
C ARG A 29 4.53 -1.71 -13.99
N MET A 30 4.23 -1.21 -12.79
CA MET A 30 2.87 -0.87 -12.41
C MET A 30 2.29 0.31 -13.21
N VAL A 31 3.13 1.25 -13.63
CA VAL A 31 2.71 2.41 -14.43
C VAL A 31 2.61 2.08 -15.92
N GLU A 32 3.54 1.30 -16.45
CA GLU A 32 3.68 1.09 -17.90
C GLU A 32 2.95 -0.14 -18.43
N ASP A 33 2.97 -1.26 -17.69
CA ASP A 33 2.56 -2.56 -18.22
C ASP A 33 1.28 -3.05 -17.55
N GLN A 34 1.10 -2.81 -16.24
CA GLN A 34 0.01 -3.28 -15.37
C GLN A 34 -0.25 -4.79 -15.38
N ALA A 35 -0.08 -5.52 -16.48
CA ALA A 35 -0.52 -6.90 -16.68
C ALA A 35 0.10 -7.88 -15.68
N ASP A 36 1.40 -7.74 -15.41
CA ASP A 36 2.12 -8.71 -14.56
C ASP A 36 2.22 -8.30 -13.08
N THR A 37 1.98 -7.02 -12.77
CA THR A 37 2.19 -6.48 -11.40
C THR A 37 0.88 -6.11 -10.72
N PHE A 38 -0.20 -5.89 -11.50
CA PHE A 38 -1.52 -5.60 -10.96
C PHE A 38 -2.15 -6.85 -10.36
N ILE A 39 -2.68 -6.70 -9.14
CA ILE A 39 -3.34 -7.77 -8.40
C ILE A 39 -4.82 -7.43 -8.32
N ALA A 40 -5.64 -8.11 -9.13
CA ALA A 40 -7.05 -7.78 -9.34
C ALA A 40 -7.87 -7.83 -8.03
N GLU A 41 -7.51 -8.76 -7.14
CA GLU A 41 -8.14 -8.96 -5.82
C GLU A 41 -8.10 -7.70 -4.96
N VAL A 42 -7.07 -6.86 -5.13
CA VAL A 42 -6.91 -5.61 -4.38
C VAL A 42 -6.89 -4.38 -5.27
N GLY A 43 -7.21 -4.53 -6.56
CA GLY A 43 -7.08 -3.46 -7.56
C GLY A 43 -7.96 -2.24 -7.32
N SER A 44 -9.07 -2.41 -6.58
CA SER A 44 -9.96 -1.32 -6.17
C SER A 44 -9.64 -0.77 -4.77
N ALA A 45 -8.74 -1.41 -4.02
CA ALA A 45 -8.47 -1.06 -2.63
C ALA A 45 -7.97 0.37 -2.49
N THR A 46 -8.56 1.11 -1.57
CA THR A 46 -8.19 2.51 -1.27
C THR A 46 -7.33 2.60 -0.02
N HIS A 47 -7.38 1.59 0.85
CA HIS A 47 -6.67 1.55 2.12
C HIS A 47 -6.01 0.21 2.35
N TYR A 48 -4.91 0.24 3.08
CA TYR A 48 -4.35 -0.97 3.65
C TYR A 48 -3.72 -0.66 5.01
N HIS A 49 -3.57 -1.70 5.83
CA HIS A 49 -2.69 -1.63 7.00
C HIS A 49 -1.92 -2.94 7.17
N ALA A 50 -0.74 -2.87 7.80
CA ALA A 50 0.00 -4.06 8.15
C ALA A 50 -0.63 -4.75 9.37
N THR A 51 -0.63 -6.08 9.42
CA THR A 51 -1.21 -6.94 10.48
C THR A 51 -0.83 -6.59 11.92
N TYR A 52 0.28 -5.87 12.13
CA TYR A 52 0.76 -5.40 13.43
C TYR A 52 0.28 -3.98 13.79
N VAL A 53 -0.52 -3.34 12.94
CA VAL A 53 -1.12 -2.01 13.15
C VAL A 53 -2.62 -2.17 13.34
N ARG A 54 -3.21 -1.45 14.30
CA ARG A 54 -4.65 -1.52 14.62
C ARG A 54 -5.32 -0.15 14.42
N PRO A 55 -5.63 0.25 13.18
CA PRO A 55 -6.24 1.55 12.92
C PRO A 55 -7.74 1.54 13.26
N ARG A 56 -8.23 2.63 13.86
CA ARG A 56 -9.66 2.79 14.21
C ARG A 56 -10.57 2.77 12.99
N TRP A 57 -10.11 3.28 11.84
CA TRP A 57 -10.87 3.35 10.60
C TRP A 57 -11.17 1.97 9.99
N ALA A 58 -10.39 0.92 10.28
CA ALA A 58 -10.56 -0.39 9.64
C ALA A 58 -11.95 -1.00 9.91
N ARG A 59 -12.53 -0.74 11.08
CA ARG A 59 -13.87 -1.23 11.45
C ARG A 59 -14.99 -0.59 10.63
N ARG A 60 -14.74 0.57 10.00
CA ARG A 60 -15.71 1.32 9.19
C ARG A 60 -15.65 0.97 7.70
N MET A 61 -14.68 0.15 7.29
CA MET A 61 -14.44 -0.20 5.89
C MET A 61 -14.83 -1.65 5.60
N THR A 62 -14.87 -2.02 4.33
CA THR A 62 -15.02 -3.40 3.88
C THR A 62 -13.64 -3.96 3.58
N GLN A 63 -13.25 -5.04 4.27
CA GLN A 63 -12.01 -5.75 3.98
C GLN A 63 -12.14 -6.43 2.61
N THR A 64 -11.17 -6.21 1.74
CA THR A 64 -11.14 -6.80 0.39
C THR A 64 -10.35 -8.10 0.40
N ASP A 65 -9.06 -8.04 0.73
CA ASP A 65 -8.19 -9.21 0.81
C ASP A 65 -6.96 -8.95 1.70
N LYS A 66 -6.10 -9.96 1.88
CA LYS A 66 -4.83 -9.88 2.59
C LYS A 66 -3.70 -10.47 1.75
N ILE A 67 -2.74 -9.63 1.38
CA ILE A 67 -1.52 -10.05 0.68
C ILE A 67 -0.33 -9.92 1.62
N GLY A 68 0.30 -11.05 1.93
CA GLY A 68 1.40 -11.11 2.89
C GLY A 68 1.00 -10.56 4.26
N ARG A 69 1.65 -9.47 4.69
CA ARG A 69 1.38 -8.81 5.98
C ARG A 69 0.38 -7.66 5.86
N HIS A 70 -0.17 -7.37 4.69
CA HIS A 70 -1.04 -6.22 4.46
C HIS A 70 -2.49 -6.67 4.24
N ILE A 71 -3.41 -6.00 4.94
CA ILE A 71 -4.86 -6.19 4.78
C ILE A 71 -5.40 -4.98 4.03
N PHE A 72 -6.16 -5.20 2.97
CA PHE A 72 -6.66 -4.20 2.03
C PHE A 72 -8.16 -3.95 2.24
N TYR A 73 -8.62 -2.73 1.94
CA TYR A 73 -9.98 -2.28 2.24
C TYR A 73 -10.54 -1.32 1.18
N ASN A 74 -11.86 -1.35 1.06
CA ASN A 74 -12.69 -0.38 0.34
C ASN A 74 -13.56 0.44 1.28
N THR A 75 -13.75 1.73 0.95
CA THR A 75 -14.73 2.57 1.63
C THR A 75 -16.14 2.05 1.37
N ARG A 76 -17.02 2.14 2.37
CA ARG A 76 -18.44 1.85 2.17
C ARG A 76 -19.07 3.08 1.51
N ASN A 77 -19.75 2.88 0.38
CA ASN A 77 -20.50 3.93 -0.32
C ASN A 77 -19.66 5.15 -0.74
N GLY A 78 -18.34 5.01 -0.93
CA GLY A 78 -17.46 6.10 -1.38
C GLY A 78 -17.16 7.20 -0.35
N GLY A 79 -17.71 7.13 0.85
CA GLY A 79 -17.60 8.16 1.88
C GLY A 79 -16.59 7.84 2.99
N TRP A 80 -15.80 8.85 3.36
CA TRP A 80 -15.04 8.88 4.61
C TRP A 80 -15.92 9.49 5.70
N SER A 81 -16.38 8.68 6.66
CA SER A 81 -17.09 9.15 7.85
C SER A 81 -16.14 9.44 9.02
#